data_AF-A0A7K0K0D3-F1
#
_entry.id   AF-A0A7K0K0D3-F1
#
_cell.length_a   1.000
_cell.length_b   1.000
_cell.length_c   1.000
_cell.angle_alpha   90.00
_cell.angle_beta   90.00
_cell.angle_gamma   90.00
#
_symmetry.space_group_name_H-M   'P 1'
#
loop_
_entity.id
_entity.type
_entity.pdbx_description
1 polymer ?
#
loop_
_entity_poly.entity_id
_entity_poly.type
_entity_poly.pdbx_seq_one_letter_code
_entity_poly.pdbx_strand_id
1 'polypeptide(L)'
;MRKTEQFSITLPKEMAAEVRHRVESGLYATESEVLRDGLRTLLARDKALESWLNGRVAAAYDAYKAHPENVLDGEEVKARLGELRASRKRGK
;
A
#
# COMPACT_ATOMS: atom_id res chain seq x y z
N MET A 1 -4.57 18.50 -29.17
CA MET A 1 -5.43 17.43 -28.63
C MET A 1 -5.45 17.56 -27.11
N ARG A 2 -6.62 17.58 -26.45
CA ARG A 2 -6.68 17.66 -24.97
C ARG A 2 -6.31 16.29 -24.36
N LYS A 3 -5.59 16.27 -23.24
CA LYS A 3 -5.19 15.04 -22.49
C LYS A 3 -6.15 14.68 -21.34
N THR A 4 -7.32 15.30 -21.31
CA THR A 4 -8.31 15.18 -20.23
C THR A 4 -9.67 14.82 -20.81
N GLU A 5 -10.34 13.89 -20.16
CA GLU A 5 -11.72 13.49 -20.45
C GLU A 5 -12.63 13.96 -19.31
N GLN A 6 -13.85 14.41 -19.65
CA GLN A 6 -14.84 14.83 -18.67
C GLN A 6 -15.75 13.65 -18.33
N PHE A 7 -16.01 13.45 -17.05
CA PHE A 7 -16.87 12.39 -16.53
C PHE A 7 -17.97 12.98 -15.66
N SER A 8 -19.17 12.38 -15.69
CA SER A 8 -20.23 12.65 -14.73
C SER A 8 -20.30 11.51 -13.73
N ILE A 9 -20.30 11.80 -12.44
CA ILE A 9 -20.23 10.82 -11.37
C ILE A 9 -21.33 11.13 -10.35
N THR A 10 -22.13 10.13 -10.01
CA THR A 10 -23.10 10.22 -8.92
C THR A 10 -22.42 9.77 -7.63
N LEU A 11 -22.46 10.63 -6.61
CA LEU A 11 -21.95 10.32 -5.27
C LEU A 11 -23.10 10.27 -4.27
N PRO A 12 -22.98 9.47 -3.20
CA PRO A 12 -23.81 9.63 -2.01
C PRO A 12 -23.76 11.09 -1.50
N LYS A 13 -24.86 11.57 -0.93
CA LYS A 13 -25.01 12.99 -0.57
C LYS A 13 -23.94 13.47 0.40
N GLU A 14 -23.59 12.63 1.37
CA GLU A 14 -22.55 12.85 2.35
C GLU A 14 -21.16 12.98 1.71
N MET A 15 -20.84 12.14 0.72
CA MET A 15 -19.56 12.23 0.01
C MET A 15 -19.50 13.48 -0.88
N ALA A 16 -20.61 13.84 -1.53
CA ALA A 16 -20.69 15.07 -2.30
C ALA A 16 -20.57 16.33 -1.42
N ALA A 17 -21.08 16.29 -0.18
CA ALA A 17 -20.90 17.35 0.79
C ALA A 17 -19.44 17.48 1.22
N GLU A 18 -18.76 16.36 1.50
CA GLU A 18 -17.33 16.34 1.85
C GLU A 18 -16.45 16.90 0.72
N VAL A 19 -16.71 16.52 -0.53
CA VAL A 19 -15.95 17.06 -1.68
C VAL A 19 -16.15 18.58 -1.80
N ARG A 20 -17.38 19.08 -1.63
CA ARG A 20 -17.66 20.52 -1.66
C ARG A 20 -16.99 21.26 -0.51
N HIS A 21 -17.06 20.72 0.71
CA HIS A 21 -16.41 21.30 1.88
C HIS A 21 -14.89 21.45 1.70
N ARG A 22 -14.23 20.48 1.06
CA ARG A 22 -12.79 20.58 0.72
C ARG A 22 -12.46 21.71 -0.25
N VAL A 23 -13.37 22.04 -1.14
CA VAL A 23 -13.21 23.19 -2.06
C VAL A 23 -13.53 24.50 -1.33
N GLU A 24 -14.63 24.54 -0.58
CA GLU A 24 -15.07 25.72 0.18
C GLU A 24 -14.05 26.14 1.26
N SER A 25 -13.37 25.18 1.88
CA SER A 25 -12.27 25.43 2.83
C SER A 25 -10.99 25.92 2.17
N GLY A 26 -10.90 25.93 0.84
CA GLY A 26 -9.70 26.32 0.09
C GLY A 26 -8.60 25.27 0.07
N LEU A 27 -8.83 24.05 0.57
CA LEU A 27 -7.86 22.94 0.48
C LEU A 27 -7.62 22.51 -0.97
N TYR A 28 -8.64 22.65 -1.82
CA TYR A 28 -8.58 22.34 -3.25
C TYR A 28 -9.28 23.44 -4.06
N ALA A 29 -8.85 23.68 -5.30
CA ALA A 29 -9.44 24.70 -6.14
C ALA A 29 -10.74 24.25 -6.82
N THR A 30 -10.90 22.94 -7.05
CA THR A 30 -12.07 22.36 -7.73
C THR A 30 -12.38 20.96 -7.23
N GLU A 31 -13.62 20.51 -7.38
CA GLU A 31 -14.04 19.13 -7.06
C GLU A 31 -13.30 18.11 -7.91
N SER A 32 -13.00 18.46 -9.17
CA SER A 32 -12.18 17.64 -10.06
C SER A 32 -10.77 17.42 -9.54
N GLU A 33 -10.22 18.37 -8.77
CA GLU A 33 -8.91 18.23 -8.15
C GLU A 33 -8.95 17.27 -6.97
N VAL A 34 -9.96 17.38 -6.12
CA VAL A 34 -10.21 16.44 -5.00
C VAL A 34 -10.28 15.01 -5.52
N LEU A 35 -11.07 14.78 -6.58
CA LEU A 35 -11.22 13.45 -7.17
C LEU A 35 -9.93 12.93 -7.80
N ARG A 36 -9.21 13.78 -8.54
CA ARG A 36 -7.92 13.38 -9.14
C ARG A 36 -6.88 13.02 -8.08
N ASP A 37 -6.82 13.77 -6.98
CA ASP A 37 -5.89 13.51 -5.90
C ASP A 37 -6.22 12.20 -5.16
N GLY A 38 -7.51 11.97 -4.88
CA GLY A 38 -8.00 10.71 -4.35
C GLY A 38 -7.65 9.51 -5.24
N LEU A 39 -7.87 9.64 -6.56
CA LEU A 39 -7.53 8.59 -7.53
C LEU A 39 -6.02 8.32 -7.60
N ARG A 40 -5.18 9.36 -7.59
CA ARG A 40 -3.72 9.18 -7.56
C ARG A 40 -3.26 8.43 -6.31
N THR A 41 -3.83 8.76 -5.17
CA THR A 41 -3.52 8.09 -3.89
C THR A 41 -3.90 6.61 -3.94
N LEU A 42 -5.08 6.28 -4.48
CA LEU A 42 -5.52 4.90 -4.67
C LEU A 42 -4.57 4.14 -5.60
N LEU A 43 -4.26 4.69 -6.77
CA LEU A 43 -3.37 4.07 -7.75
C LEU A 43 -1.95 3.87 -7.21
N ALA A 44 -1.44 4.82 -6.43
CA ALA A 44 -0.12 4.71 -5.80
C ALA A 44 -0.09 3.56 -4.78
N ARG A 45 -1.15 3.42 -3.97
CA ARG A 45 -1.30 2.30 -3.04
C ARG A 45 -1.33 0.96 -3.77
N ASP A 46 -2.13 0.85 -4.82
CA ASP A 46 -2.28 -0.40 -5.57
C ASP A 46 -0.95 -0.77 -6.25
N LYS A 47 -0.26 0.19 -6.86
CA LYS A 47 1.06 -0.03 -7.46
C LYS A 47 2.10 -0.50 -6.43
N ALA A 48 2.09 0.08 -5.22
CA ALA A 48 3.01 -0.31 -4.16
C ALA A 48 2.74 -1.76 -3.70
N LEU A 49 1.46 -2.14 -3.57
CA LEU A 49 1.06 -3.50 -3.25
C LEU A 49 1.51 -4.48 -4.32
N GLU A 50 1.20 -4.21 -5.59
CA GLU A 50 1.58 -5.06 -6.73
C GLU A 50 3.10 -5.21 -6.84
N SER A 51 3.85 -4.12 -6.66
CA SER A 51 5.31 -4.19 -6.67
C SER A 51 5.86 -5.05 -5.53
N TRP A 52 5.25 -5.00 -4.34
CA TRP A 52 5.66 -5.83 -3.21
C TRP A 52 5.31 -7.31 -3.43
N LEU A 53 4.13 -7.60 -3.95
CA LEU A 53 3.69 -8.97 -4.27
C LEU A 53 4.61 -9.60 -5.32
N ASN A 54 4.79 -8.95 -6.45
CA ASN A 54 5.60 -9.47 -7.55
C ASN A 54 7.10 -9.49 -7.23
N GLY A 55 7.59 -8.53 -6.45
CA GLY A 55 9.02 -8.44 -6.14
C GLY A 55 9.47 -9.30 -4.96
N ARG A 56 8.75 -9.25 -3.83
CA ARG A 56 9.17 -9.91 -2.59
C ARG A 56 8.46 -11.23 -2.35
N VAL A 57 7.14 -11.25 -2.53
CA VAL A 57 6.35 -12.44 -2.20
C VAL A 57 6.57 -13.54 -3.23
N ALA A 58 6.48 -13.23 -4.52
CA ALA A 58 6.75 -14.19 -5.58
C ALA A 58 8.17 -14.76 -5.47
N ALA A 59 9.18 -13.89 -5.28
CA ALA A 59 10.56 -14.34 -5.10
C ALA A 59 10.76 -15.25 -3.87
N ALA A 60 10.12 -14.94 -2.74
CA ALA A 60 10.18 -15.81 -1.55
C ALA A 60 9.52 -17.17 -1.80
N TYR A 61 8.41 -17.19 -2.53
CA TYR A 61 7.72 -18.41 -2.91
C TYR A 61 8.53 -19.26 -3.89
N ASP A 62 9.17 -18.65 -4.89
CA ASP A 62 10.05 -19.34 -5.83
C ASP A 62 11.27 -19.94 -5.12
N ALA A 63 11.87 -19.19 -4.17
CA ALA A 63 12.96 -19.68 -3.34
C ALA A 63 12.53 -20.87 -2.48
N TYR A 64 11.33 -20.83 -1.89
CA TYR A 64 10.76 -21.96 -1.16
C TYR A 64 10.55 -23.18 -2.07
N LYS A 65 9.97 -22.98 -3.25
CA LYS A 65 9.75 -24.06 -4.22
C LYS A 65 11.05 -24.71 -4.66
N ALA A 66 12.10 -23.92 -4.88
CA ALA A 66 13.41 -24.41 -5.29
C ALA A 66 14.14 -25.12 -4.15
N HIS A 67 13.98 -24.64 -2.92
CA HIS A 67 14.68 -25.16 -1.74
C HIS A 67 13.75 -25.32 -0.52
N PRO A 68 12.86 -26.33 -0.52
CA PRO A 68 11.96 -26.58 0.60
C PRO A 68 12.69 -26.85 1.91
N GLU A 69 13.90 -27.41 1.84
CA GLU A 69 14.78 -27.71 2.97
C GLU A 69 15.26 -26.47 3.73
N ASN A 70 15.17 -25.28 3.12
CA ASN A 70 15.58 -24.02 3.74
C ASN A 70 14.47 -23.38 4.61
N VAL A 71 13.29 -24.02 4.70
CA VAL A 71 12.20 -23.54 5.53
C VAL A 71 12.38 -24.02 6.96
N LEU A 72 12.21 -23.09 7.89
CA LEU A 72 12.21 -23.36 9.32
C LEU A 72 10.78 -23.65 9.79
N ASP A 73 10.64 -24.61 10.70
CA ASP A 73 9.38 -24.78 11.41
C ASP A 73 9.13 -23.66 12.43
N GLY A 74 7.92 -23.64 13.00
CA GLY A 74 7.51 -22.58 13.91
C GLY A 74 8.34 -22.49 15.19
N GLU A 75 8.89 -23.59 15.68
CA GLU A 75 9.73 -23.61 16.89
C GLU A 75 11.15 -23.14 16.56
N GLU A 76 11.70 -23.56 15.43
CA GLU A 76 12.99 -23.09 14.93
C GLU A 76 12.99 -21.56 14.69
N VAL A 77 11.91 -21.02 14.13
CA VAL A 77 11.72 -19.57 13.97
C VAL A 77 11.74 -18.86 15.32
N LYS A 78 11.00 -19.37 16.32
CA LYS A 78 10.96 -18.77 17.67
C LYS A 78 12.34 -18.80 18.33
N ALA A 79 13.05 -19.92 18.26
CA ALA A 79 14.37 -20.08 18.82
C ALA A 79 15.35 -19.05 18.21
N ARG A 80 15.39 -18.97 16.87
CA ARG A 80 16.28 -18.05 16.15
C ARG A 80 15.96 -16.58 16.44
N LEU A 81 14.67 -16.21 16.55
CA LEU A 81 14.28 -14.86 16.98
C LEU A 81 14.68 -14.55 18.43
N GLY A 82 14.64 -15.54 19.32
CA GLY A 82 15.13 -15.43 20.69
C GLY A 82 16.63 -15.12 20.76
N GLU A 83 17.43 -15.86 20.00
CA GLU A 83 18.88 -15.66 19.90
C GLU A 83 19.24 -14.26 19.37
N LEU A 84 18.57 -13.81 18.31
CA LEU A 84 18.75 -12.47 17.73
C LEU A 84 18.42 -11.35 18.73
N ARG A 85 17.38 -11.53 19.55
CA ARG A 85 17.04 -10.56 20.61
C ARG A 85 18.08 -10.55 21.73
N ALA A 86 18.60 -11.72 22.12
CA ALA A 86 19.62 -11.85 23.15
C ALA A 86 20.98 -11.30 22.70
N SER A 87 21.37 -11.47 21.44
CA SER A 87 22.59 -10.86 20.89
C SER A 87 22.50 -9.33 20.83
N ARG A 88 21.34 -8.78 20.44
CA ARG A 88 21.11 -7.33 20.44
C ARG A 88 21.14 -6.69 21.83
N LYS A 89 20.74 -7.43 22.88
CA LYS A 89 20.85 -6.95 24.28
C LYS A 89 22.27 -6.99 24.83
N ARG A 90 23.15 -7.85 24.29
CA ARG A 90 24.56 -7.99 24.75
C ARG A 90 25.51 -6.96 24.11
N GLY A 91 25.12 -6.35 22.99
CA GLY A 91 25.90 -5.31 22.31
C GLY A 91 25.57 -3.88 22.73
N LYS A 92 24.83 -3.69 23.83
CA LYS A 92 24.50 -2.40 24.45
C LYS A 92 24.98 -2.42 25.89
#